data_AF-A0A5P8WHT2-F1
#
_entry.id   AF-A0A5P8WHT2-F1
#
_cell.length_a   1.000
_cell.length_b   1.000
_cell.length_c   1.000
_cell.angle_alpha   90.00
_cell.angle_beta   90.00
_cell.angle_gamma   90.00
#
_symmetry.space_group_name_H-M   'P 1'
#
loop_
_entity.id
_entity.type
_entity.pdbx_description
1 polymer ?
#
loop_
_entity_poly.entity_id
_entity_poly.type
_entity_poly.pdbx_seq_one_letter_code
_entity_poly.pdbx_strand_id
1 'polypeptide(L)' 'MERSILIHFDSATGEVRVEAEGFEGLSCLSATQPFEEALGVVEGDAYGGKLRIFKEESAPQLRTTNSSQTRLRQ' A
#
# COMPACT_ATOMS: atom_id res chain seq x y z
N MET A 1 15.96 1.84 -1.16
CA MET A 1 14.95 2.78 -0.64
C MET A 1 13.63 2.03 -0.63
N GLU A 2 12.85 2.14 0.44
CA GLU A 2 11.50 1.58 0.45
C GLU A 2 10.62 2.38 -0.52
N ARG A 3 9.70 1.69 -1.19
CA ARG A 3 8.75 2.27 -2.15
C ARG A 3 7.34 1.93 -1.70
N SER A 4 6.44 2.89 -1.72
CA SER A 4 5.08 2.72 -1.24
C SER A 4 4.09 3.47 -2.12
N ILE A 5 2.88 2.92 -2.22
CA ILE A 5 1.72 3.59 -2.81
C ILE A 5 0.74 3.87 -1.68
N LEU A 6 0.49 5.15 -1.39
CA LEU A 6 -0.48 5.57 -0.39
C LEU A 6 -1.80 5.91 -1.09
N ILE A 7 -2.88 5.29 -0.63
CA ILE A 7 -4.23 5.57 -1.13
C ILE A 7 -5.01 6.24 -0.01
N HIS A 8 -5.36 7.50 -0.23
CA HIS A 8 -6.11 8.33 0.69
C HIS A 8 -7.57 8.35 0.25
N PHE A 9 -8.46 8.00 1.18
CA PHE A 9 -9.90 8.03 0.97
C PHE A 9 -10.49 9.13 1.87
N ASP A 10 -11.04 10.18 1.27
CA ASP A 10 -11.84 11.16 1.99
C ASP A 10 -13.30 10.70 2.00
N SER A 11 -13.77 10.25 3.16
CA SER A 11 -15.14 9.77 3.32
C SER A 11 -16.19 10.88 3.27
N ALA A 12 -15.81 12.14 3.51
CA ALA A 12 -16.72 13.27 3.53
C ALA A 12 -17.01 13.79 2.12
N THR A 13 -15.98 13.86 1.27
CA THR A 13 -16.09 14.36 -0.11
C THR A 13 -16.23 13.25 -1.15
N GLY A 14 -15.80 12.03 -0.81
CA GLY A 14 -15.63 10.93 -1.77
C GLY A 14 -14.36 11.04 -2.61
N GLU A 15 -13.49 12.02 -2.34
CA GLU A 15 -12.22 12.19 -3.05
C GLU A 15 -11.25 11.05 -2.75
N VAL A 16 -10.57 10.57 -3.79
CA VAL A 16 -9.50 9.57 -3.68
C VAL A 16 -8.22 10.17 -4.24
N ARG A 17 -7.16 10.15 -3.42
CA ARG A 17 -5.83 10.62 -3.79
C ARG A 17 -4.82 9.48 -3.69
N VAL A 18 -3.97 9.36 -4.70
CA VAL A 18 -2.91 8.35 -4.76
C VAL A 18 -1.55 9.03 -4.76
N GLU A 19 -0.66 8.63 -3.87
CA GLU A 19 0.70 9.14 -3.75
C GLU A 19 1.71 8.01 -3.92
N ALA A 20 2.75 8.26 -4.70
CA ALA A 20 3.83 7.30 -4.97
C ALA A 20 5.13 7.83 -4.37
N GLU A 21 5.57 7.24 -3.26
CA GLU A 21 6.77 7.65 -2.52
C GLU A 21 7.97 6.78 -2.94
N GLY A 22 9.13 7.41 -3.22
CA GLY A 22 10.35 6.69 -3.60
C GLY A 22 10.41 6.30 -5.09
N PHE A 23 9.58 6.91 -5.93
CA PHE A 23 9.51 6.71 -7.38
C PHE A 23 10.16 7.86 -8.18
N GLU A 24 10.82 8.80 -7.50
CA GLU A 24 11.46 9.95 -8.14
C GLU A 24 12.54 9.52 -9.14
N GLY A 25 12.61 10.23 -10.27
CA GLY A 25 13.60 9.97 -11.31
C GLY A 25 13.34 8.73 -12.17
N LEU A 26 12.27 7.98 -11.91
CA LEU A 26 11.83 6.88 -12.78
C LEU A 26 10.95 7.43 -13.91
N SER A 27 11.21 6.94 -15.13
CA SER A 27 10.25 7.09 -16.22
C SER A 27 9.04 6.20 -15.98
N CYS A 28 7.89 6.54 -16.59
CA CYS A 28 6.67 5.75 -16.47
C CYS A 28 6.89 4.27 -16.82
N LEU A 29 7.67 3.98 -17.87
CA LEU A 29 7.93 2.60 -18.32
C LEU A 29 8.79 1.82 -17.33
N SER A 30 9.80 2.46 -16.72
CA SER A 30 10.65 1.85 -15.70
C SER A 30 9.98 1.74 -14.33
N ALA A 31 8.93 2.52 -14.09
CA ALA A 31 8.22 2.53 -12.82
C ALA A 31 7.18 1.40 -12.70
N THR A 32 6.72 0.82 -13.83
CA THR A 32 5.64 -0.19 -13.86
C THR A 32 5.86 -1.35 -12.88
N GLN A 33 6.99 -2.04 -12.98
CA GLN A 33 7.30 -3.18 -12.11
C GLN A 33 7.43 -2.76 -10.62
N PRO A 34 8.17 -1.68 -10.29
CA PRO A 34 8.16 -1.13 -8.93
C PRO A 34 6.77 -0.78 -8.38
N PHE A 35 5.85 -0.28 -9.21
CA PHE A 35 4.47 0.02 -8.81
C PHE A 35 3.69 -1.26 -8.52
N GLU A 36 3.79 -2.27 -9.39
CA GLU A 36 3.20 -3.59 -9.20
C GLU A 36 3.66 -4.20 -7.86
N GLU A 37 4.96 -4.16 -7.57
CA GLU A 37 5.53 -4.69 -6.31
C GLU A 37 5.05 -3.96 -5.06
N ALA A 38 4.90 -2.63 -5.14
CA ALA A 38 4.41 -1.79 -4.04
C ALA A 38 2.90 -1.98 -3.80
N LEU A 39 2.13 -2.33 -4.83
CA LEU A 39 0.73 -2.77 -4.71
C LEU A 39 0.59 -4.24 -4.25
N GLY A 40 1.71 -4.93 -4.05
CA GLY A 40 1.73 -6.31 -3.60
C GLY A 40 1.60 -7.34 -4.72
N VAL A 41 1.73 -6.95 -5.99
CA VAL A 41 1.88 -7.89 -7.11
C VAL A 41 3.31 -8.41 -7.13
N VAL A 42 3.47 -9.73 -7.22
CA VAL A 42 4.74 -10.42 -7.39
C VAL A 42 4.68 -11.29 -8.63
N GLU A 43 5.77 -11.34 -9.38
CA GLU A 43 5.92 -12.33 -10.44
C GLU A 43 6.19 -13.70 -9.81
N GLY A 44 5.41 -14.70 -10.18
CA GLY A 44 5.62 -16.10 -9.83
C GLY A 44 5.76 -16.96 -11.08
N ASP A 45 6.44 -18.11 -10.93
CA ASP A 45 6.62 -19.05 -12.03
C ASP A 45 5.38 -19.95 -12.17
N ALA A 46 4.73 -19.92 -13.33
CA ALA A 46 3.79 -20.96 -13.74
C ALA A 46 4.33 -21.67 -14.98
N TYR A 47 4.08 -22.98 -15.09
CA TYR A 47 4.52 -23.82 -16.22
C TYR A 47 4.25 -23.14 -17.57
N GLY A 48 5.29 -22.56 -18.18
CA GLY A 48 5.23 -21.92 -19.50
C GLY A 48 5.01 -20.39 -19.52
N GLY A 49 4.99 -19.68 -18.39
CA GLY A 49 4.87 -18.21 -18.39
C GLY A 49 4.98 -17.53 -17.01
N LYS A 50 5.09 -16.21 -17.02
CA LYS A 50 5.03 -15.37 -15.81
C LYS A 50 3.59 -15.30 -15.30
N LEU A 51 3.36 -15.73 -14.07
CA LEU A 51 2.09 -15.56 -13.37
C LEU A 51 2.17 -14.32 -12.47
N ARG A 52 1.20 -13.41 -12.56
CA ARG A 52 1.06 -12.33 -11.57
C ARG A 52 0.34 -12.90 -10.35
N ILE A 53 1.04 -12.98 -9.23
CA ILE A 53 0.53 -13.45 -7.93
C ILE A 53 0.47 -12.24 -6.99
N PHE A 54 -0.41 -12.26 -6.00
CA PHE A 54 -0.46 -11.20 -4.98
C PHE A 54 0.23 -11.70 -3.70
N LYS A 55 0.97 -10.82 -3.03
CA LYS A 55 1.50 -11.07 -1.68
C LYS A 55 0.32 -11.37 -0.76
N GLU A 56 0.51 -12.33 0.15
CA GLU A 56 -0.48 -12.58 1.19
C GLU A 56 -0.75 -11.28 1.96
N GLU A 57 -2.04 -11.00 2.17
CA GLU A 57 -2.48 -9.84 2.92
C GLU A 57 -1.85 -9.90 4.32
N SER A 58 -0.92 -8.98 4.59
CA SER A 58 -0.33 -8.85 5.91
C SER A 58 -1.46 -8.46 6.85
N ALA A 59 -1.67 -9.23 7.92
CA ALA A 59 -2.78 -9.04 8.86
C ALA A 59 -2.98 -7.55 9.16
N PRO A 60 -4.23 -7.04 9.15
CA PRO A 60 -4.51 -5.61 9.25
C PRO A 60 -3.76 -5.05 10.45
N GLN A 61 -2.85 -4.10 10.20
CA GLN A 61 -2.20 -3.38 11.28
C GLN A 61 -3.30 -2.63 12.03
N LEU A 62 -3.74 -3.21 13.15
CA LEU A 62 -4.59 -2.56 14.13
C LEU A 62 -3.90 -1.24 14.49
N ARG A 63 -4.37 -0.13 13.91
CA ARG A 63 -4.02 1.21 14.39
C ARG A 63 -4.47 1.26 15.85
N THR A 64 -3.54 1.09 16.77
CA THR A 64 -3.75 1.34 18.19
C THR A 64 -3.98 2.83 18.34
N THR A 65 -5.23 3.26 18.17
CA THR A 65 -5.64 4.59 18.61
C THR A 65 -5.60 4.54 20.13
N ASN A 66 -4.52 5.09 20.69
CA ASN A 66 -4.34 5.25 22.12
C ASN A 66 -5.42 6.22 22.63
N SER A 67 -6.63 5.71 22.84
CA SER A 67 -7.70 6.41 23.54
C SER A 67 -7.39 6.30 25.03
N SER A 68 -6.55 7.20 25.52
CA SER A 68 -6.38 7.42 26.96
C SER A 68 -7.72 7.92 27.53
N GLN A 69 -8.63 7.00 27.83
CA GLN A 69 -9.82 7.27 28.64
C GLN A 69 -9.37 7.47 30.09
N THR A 70 -9.14 8.72 30.45
CA THR A 70 -8.97 9.14 31.84
C THR A 70 -10.32 8.95 32.55
N ARG A 71 -10.49 7.85 33.29
CA ARG A 71 -11.62 7.73 34.22
C ARG A 71 -11.39 8.69 35.39
N LEU A 72 -12.08 9.83 35.38
CA LEU A 72 -12.33 10.62 36.58
C LEU A 72 -13.20 9.78 37.53
N ARG A 73 -12.59 9.25 38.60
CA ARG A 73 -13.35 8.72 39.73
C ARG A 73 -13.93 9.90 40.52
N GLN A 74 -15.23 9.80 40.79
CA GLN A 74 -15.99 10.65 41.71
C GLN A 74 -15.47 10.52 43.14
#